data_AF-A0AAW1GKV9-F1
#
_entry.id   AF-A0AAW1GKV9-F1
#
_cell.length_a   1.000
_cell.length_b   1.000
_cell.length_c   1.000
_cell.angle_alpha   90.00
_cell.angle_beta   90.00
_cell.angle_gamma   90.00
#
_symmetry.space_group_name_H-M   'P 1'
#
loop_
_entity.id
_entity.type
_entity.pdbx_description
1 polymer ?
#
loop_
_entity_poly.entity_id
_entity_poly.type
_entity_poly.pdbx_seq_one_letter_code
_entity_poly.pdbx_strand_id
1 'polypeptide(L)'
;MAKPISKIGSRRNGRISSRKSARKIPKGIIHVQASFNNTIVTVTDVRGRVVSWASAGTCGFRGTKRGTPFAAQTAAGNAIHTVVEQGMQRAEVMIKGPGLGRDAALRAIRREAVYY
;
A
#
# COMPACT_ATOMS: atom_id res chain seq x y z
N MET A 1 -44.03 -20.08 2.86
CA MET A 1 -43.83 -18.69 3.32
C MET A 1 -42.41 -18.55 3.86
N ALA A 2 -41.45 -18.16 3.01
CA ALA A 2 -40.04 -18.03 3.38
C ALA A 2 -39.66 -16.54 3.41
N LYS A 3 -39.16 -16.05 4.54
CA LYS A 3 -38.75 -14.65 4.71
C LYS A 3 -37.45 -14.40 3.92
N PRO A 4 -37.33 -13.30 3.15
CA PRO A 4 -36.10 -12.98 2.44
C PRO A 4 -35.02 -12.50 3.42
N ILE A 5 -33.81 -13.07 3.30
CA ILE A 5 -32.62 -12.67 4.06
C ILE A 5 -32.12 -11.35 3.48
N SER A 6 -32.22 -10.28 4.25
CA SER A 6 -31.69 -8.95 3.90
C SER A 6 -30.17 -9.00 3.75
N LYS A 7 -29.66 -8.72 2.53
CA LYS A 7 -28.23 -8.51 2.29
C LYS A 7 -27.77 -7.28 3.05
N ILE A 8 -27.00 -7.50 4.12
CA ILE A 8 -26.33 -6.47 4.91
C ILE A 8 -25.42 -5.67 3.97
N GLY A 9 -25.82 -4.42 3.72
CA GLY A 9 -25.09 -3.49 2.87
C GLY A 9 -23.64 -3.33 3.33
N SER A 10 -22.72 -3.27 2.35
CA SER A 10 -21.33 -2.97 2.64
C SER A 10 -21.26 -1.61 3.35
N ARG A 11 -20.90 -1.62 4.64
CA ARG A 11 -20.51 -0.42 5.37
C ARG A 11 -19.26 0.13 4.70
N ARG A 12 -19.45 0.92 3.64
CA ARG A 12 -18.45 1.89 3.18
C ARG A 12 -18.33 2.90 4.31
N ASN A 13 -17.42 2.64 5.24
CA ASN A 13 -16.98 3.64 6.20
C ASN A 13 -16.53 4.86 5.37
N GLY A 14 -17.40 5.87 5.30
CA GLY A 14 -17.08 7.16 4.72
C GLY A 14 -15.98 7.75 5.56
N ARG A 15 -14.73 7.58 5.12
CA ARG A 15 -13.62 8.36 5.66
C ARG A 15 -13.90 9.80 5.26
N ILE A 16 -14.34 10.59 6.22
CA ILE A 16 -14.31 12.05 6.17
C ILE A 16 -12.83 12.42 6.07
N SER A 17 -12.28 12.45 4.86
CA SER A 17 -11.02 13.14 4.62
C SER A 17 -11.38 14.52 4.11
N SER A 18 -11.29 15.51 5.00
CA SER A 18 -11.12 16.90 4.60
C SER A 18 -10.14 16.93 3.42
N ARG A 19 -10.51 17.56 2.30
CA ARG A 19 -9.61 17.86 1.18
C ARG A 19 -8.51 18.82 1.66
N LYS A 20 -7.62 18.34 2.52
CA LYS A 20 -6.33 18.99 2.72
C LYS A 20 -5.60 18.79 1.41
N SER A 21 -5.33 19.89 0.73
CA SER A 21 -4.46 19.94 -0.44
C SER A 21 -3.30 18.97 -0.19
N ALA A 22 -3.13 18.02 -1.10
CA ALA A 22 -2.05 17.05 -1.01
C ALA A 22 -0.75 17.86 -0.96
N ARG A 23 -0.02 17.74 0.15
CA ARG A 23 1.29 18.39 0.27
C ARG A 23 2.18 17.75 -0.78
N LYS A 24 2.71 18.55 -1.69
CA LYS A 24 3.73 18.08 -2.64
C LYS A 24 4.98 17.77 -1.85
N ILE A 25 5.32 16.50 -1.76
CA ILE A 25 6.52 16.03 -1.07
C ILE A 25 7.46 15.51 -2.16
N PRO A 26 8.65 16.09 -2.37
CA PRO A 26 9.55 15.66 -3.44
C PRO A 26 10.40 14.44 -3.05
N LYS A 27 10.72 14.30 -1.75
CA LYS A 27 11.55 13.22 -1.18
C LYS A 27 10.83 12.52 -0.03
N GLY A 28 10.82 11.18 -0.04
CA GLY A 28 10.24 10.36 1.01
C GLY A 28 11.04 9.10 1.33
N ILE A 29 10.43 8.23 2.15
CA ILE A 29 10.94 6.92 2.50
C ILE A 29 9.79 5.91 2.30
N ILE A 30 10.08 4.80 1.64
CA ILE A 30 9.16 3.69 1.43
C ILE A 30 9.54 2.56 2.39
N HIS A 31 8.68 2.31 3.36
CA HIS A 31 8.81 1.19 4.28
C HIS A 31 8.06 -0.02 3.75
N VAL A 32 8.77 -1.13 3.54
CA VAL A 32 8.20 -2.43 3.16
C VAL A 32 8.34 -3.37 4.36
N GLN A 33 7.21 -3.73 4.97
CA GLN A 33 7.16 -4.78 5.97
C GLN A 33 6.70 -6.09 5.33
N ALA A 34 7.66 -6.97 5.07
CA ALA A 34 7.44 -8.28 4.48
C ALA A 34 7.41 -9.35 5.59
N SER A 35 6.20 -9.80 5.93
CA SER A 35 5.97 -10.97 6.78
C SER A 35 5.57 -12.18 5.94
N PHE A 36 5.57 -13.38 6.51
CA PHE A 36 5.13 -14.60 5.80
C PHE A 36 3.67 -14.53 5.32
N ASN A 37 2.81 -13.80 6.05
CA ASN A 37 1.37 -13.83 5.84
C ASN A 37 0.82 -12.54 5.20
N ASN A 38 1.65 -11.51 5.06
CA ASN A 38 1.25 -10.20 4.56
C ASN A 38 2.47 -9.33 4.19
N THR A 39 2.30 -8.48 3.19
CA THR A 39 3.23 -7.38 2.91
C THR A 39 2.50 -6.06 3.06
N ILE A 40 3.07 -5.15 3.85
CA ILE A 40 2.56 -3.81 4.09
C ILE A 40 3.58 -2.83 3.54
N VAL A 41 3.13 -1.92 2.68
CA VAL A 41 3.95 -0.86 2.08
C VAL A 41 3.42 0.48 2.60
N THR A 42 4.28 1.24 3.24
CA THR A 42 3.96 2.54 3.81
C THR A 42 4.93 3.58 3.27
N VAL A 43 4.41 4.69 2.76
CA VAL A 43 5.22 5.79 2.27
C VAL A 43 5.13 6.94 3.24
N THR A 44 6.29 7.46 3.64
CA THR A 44 6.41 8.54 4.61
C THR A 44 7.26 9.68 4.08
N ASP A 45 7.06 10.88 4.62
CA ASP A 45 8.02 11.96 4.52
C ASP A 45 9.31 11.60 5.28
N VAL A 46 10.39 12.36 5.04
CA VAL A 46 11.62 12.32 5.86
C VAL A 46 11.35 12.59 7.35
N ARG A 47 10.25 13.29 7.66
CA ARG A 47 9.78 13.58 9.03
C ARG A 47 9.00 12.42 9.68
N GLY A 48 8.82 11.30 8.98
CA GLY A 48 8.06 10.14 9.47
C GLY A 48 6.54 10.29 9.41
N ARG A 49 6.00 11.29 8.70
CA ARG A 49 4.55 11.42 8.49
C ARG A 49 4.12 10.52 7.35
N VAL A 50 3.09 9.70 7.57
CA VAL A 50 2.53 8.81 6.55
C VAL A 50 1.75 9.61 5.51
N VAL A 51 2.08 9.35 4.25
CA VAL A 51 1.48 9.98 3.07
C VAL A 51 0.46 9.03 2.46
N SER A 52 0.90 7.81 2.19
CA SER A 52 0.05 6.72 1.71
C SER A 52 0.49 5.40 2.34
N TRP A 53 -0.41 4.44 2.35
CA TRP A 53 -0.09 3.07 2.73
C TRP A 53 -1.03 2.12 2.00
N ALA A 54 -0.52 0.94 1.69
CA ALA A 54 -1.29 -0.17 1.17
C ALA A 54 -0.72 -1.48 1.69
N SER A 55 -1.54 -2.52 1.68
CA SER A 55 -1.15 -3.87 2.05
C SER A 55 -1.83 -4.87 1.14
N ALA A 56 -1.33 -6.09 1.09
CA ALA A 56 -2.00 -7.16 0.34
C ALA A 56 -3.48 -7.32 0.79
N GLY A 57 -3.76 -7.13 2.09
CA GLY A 57 -5.14 -7.17 2.61
C GLY A 57 -6.03 -6.05 2.08
N THR A 58 -5.53 -4.80 2.00
CA THR A 58 -6.31 -3.67 1.46
C THR A 58 -6.55 -3.77 -0.05
N CYS A 59 -5.67 -4.48 -0.77
CA CYS A 59 -5.84 -4.80 -2.18
C CYS A 59 -6.83 -5.94 -2.44
N GLY A 60 -7.48 -6.47 -1.40
CA GLY A 60 -8.52 -7.50 -1.52
C GLY A 60 -8.02 -8.94 -1.43
N PHE A 61 -6.71 -9.17 -1.25
CA PHE A 61 -6.18 -10.52 -1.08
C PHE A 61 -6.47 -11.05 0.33
N ARG A 62 -7.00 -12.28 0.40
CA ARG A 62 -7.39 -12.96 1.65
C ARG A 62 -6.76 -14.35 1.75
N GLY A 63 -6.69 -14.88 2.97
CA GLY A 63 -6.15 -16.21 3.24
C GLY A 63 -4.70 -16.36 2.78
N THR A 64 -4.36 -17.53 2.24
CA THR A 64 -3.02 -17.86 1.74
C THR A 64 -2.54 -16.93 0.61
N LYS A 65 -3.46 -16.39 -0.20
CA LYS A 65 -3.13 -15.46 -1.29
C LYS A 65 -2.54 -14.14 -0.77
N ARG A 66 -2.81 -13.75 0.48
CA ARG A 66 -2.32 -12.49 1.07
C ARG A 66 -0.79 -12.45 1.27
N GLY A 67 -0.15 -13.60 1.49
CA GLY A 67 1.31 -13.70 1.66
C GLY A 67 2.09 -13.86 0.35
N THR A 68 1.40 -13.96 -0.79
CA THR A 68 2.04 -14.24 -2.07
C THR A 68 2.82 -13.04 -2.61
N PRO A 69 3.89 -13.27 -3.41
CA PRO A 69 4.65 -12.19 -4.02
C PRO A 69 3.80 -11.33 -4.96
N PHE A 70 2.81 -11.93 -5.63
CA PHE A 70 1.87 -11.19 -6.48
C PHE A 70 1.07 -10.16 -5.68
N ALA A 71 0.55 -10.55 -4.51
CA ALA A 71 -0.17 -9.64 -3.65
C ALA A 71 0.72 -8.50 -3.12
N ALA A 72 2.00 -8.79 -2.85
CA ALA A 72 2.99 -7.78 -2.46
C ALA A 72 3.26 -6.77 -3.58
N GLN A 73 3.38 -7.24 -4.83
CA GLN A 73 3.55 -6.39 -6.00
C GLN A 73 2.37 -5.44 -6.18
N THR A 74 1.14 -5.95 -6.09
CA THR A 74 -0.07 -5.11 -6.19
C THR A 74 -0.16 -4.09 -5.05
N ALA A 75 0.20 -4.48 -3.82
CA ALA A 75 0.22 -3.57 -2.68
C ALA A 75 1.25 -2.45 -2.86
N ALA A 76 2.46 -2.78 -3.32
CA ALA A 76 3.50 -1.81 -3.58
C ALA A 76 3.09 -0.81 -4.67
N GLY A 77 2.56 -1.29 -5.80
CA GLY A 77 2.12 -0.40 -6.88
C GLY A 77 0.98 0.53 -6.45
N ASN A 78 0.00 0.02 -5.72
CA ASN A 78 -1.08 0.88 -5.21
C ASN A 78 -0.58 1.98 -4.25
N ALA A 79 0.40 1.67 -3.40
CA ALA A 79 0.98 2.68 -2.49
C ALA A 79 1.74 3.76 -3.26
N ILE A 80 2.51 3.37 -4.29
CA ILE A 80 3.40 4.26 -5.05
C ILE A 80 2.62 5.10 -6.06
N HIS A 81 1.61 4.53 -6.73
CA HIS A 81 0.75 5.27 -7.65
C HIS A 81 0.19 6.55 -7.00
N THR A 82 -0.36 6.43 -5.79
CA THR A 82 -0.90 7.58 -5.03
C THR A 82 0.14 8.63 -4.65
N VAL A 83 1.41 8.25 -4.67
CA VAL A 83 2.56 9.08 -4.26
C VAL A 83 3.20 9.77 -5.47
N VAL A 84 3.24 9.08 -6.61
CA VAL A 84 3.61 9.67 -7.90
C VAL A 84 2.62 10.77 -8.28
N GLU A 85 1.32 10.57 -8.06
CA GLU A 85 0.28 11.60 -8.23
C GLU A 85 0.51 12.84 -7.33
N GLN A 86 1.13 12.65 -6.17
CA GLN A 86 1.48 13.74 -5.24
C GLN A 86 2.81 14.42 -5.57
N GLY A 87 3.57 13.89 -6.53
CA GLY A 87 4.81 14.47 -7.03
C GLY A 87 6.07 14.07 -6.27
N MET A 88 6.09 12.94 -5.57
CA MET A 88 7.36 12.38 -5.07
C MET A 88 8.21 11.87 -6.24
N GLN A 89 9.47 12.31 -6.28
CA GLN A 89 10.42 11.93 -7.33
C GLN A 89 11.50 10.97 -6.81
N ARG A 90 11.88 11.12 -5.54
CA ARG A 90 12.96 10.34 -4.91
C ARG A 90 12.45 9.71 -3.62
N ALA A 91 12.70 8.42 -3.43
CA ALA A 91 12.34 7.79 -2.18
C ALA A 91 13.31 6.67 -1.80
N GLU A 92 13.79 6.68 -0.56
CA GLU A 92 14.66 5.62 -0.05
C GLU A 92 13.80 4.40 0.34
N VAL A 93 14.22 3.19 -0.02
CA VAL A 93 13.47 1.97 0.28
C VAL A 93 14.06 1.25 1.48
N MET A 94 13.25 1.08 2.53
CA MET A 94 13.61 0.32 3.73
C MET A 94 12.76 -0.93 3.86
N ILE A 95 13.39 -2.11 3.83
CA ILE A 95 12.68 -3.38 3.88
C ILE A 95 12.96 -4.12 5.20
N LYS A 96 11.88 -4.48 5.91
CA LYS A 96 11.91 -5.23 7.16
C LYS A 96 11.20 -6.58 7.01
N GLY A 97 11.84 -7.61 7.56
CA GLY A 97 11.26 -8.96 7.69
C GLY A 97 11.67 -9.94 6.58
N PRO A 98 11.42 -11.25 6.82
CA PRO A 98 11.87 -12.35 5.95
C PRO A 98 10.84 -12.79 4.89
N GLY A 99 9.68 -12.12 4.79
CA GLY A 99 8.58 -12.59 3.94
C GLY A 99 8.89 -12.59 2.44
N LEU A 100 8.22 -13.48 1.71
CA LEU A 100 8.36 -13.68 0.25
C LEU A 100 8.04 -12.43 -0.59
N GLY A 101 7.34 -11.45 -0.01
CA GLY A 101 6.96 -10.20 -0.69
C GLY A 101 8.09 -9.18 -0.85
N ARG A 102 9.28 -9.43 -0.28
CA ARG A 102 10.42 -8.49 -0.28
C ARG A 102 10.87 -8.10 -1.69
N ASP A 103 11.26 -9.09 -2.48
CA ASP A 103 11.79 -8.85 -3.83
C ASP A 103 10.70 -8.40 -4.80
N ALA A 104 9.49 -8.93 -4.64
CA ALA A 104 8.34 -8.56 -5.47
C ALA A 104 7.95 -7.08 -5.27
N ALA A 105 7.96 -6.60 -4.02
CA ALA A 105 7.72 -5.19 -3.72
C ALA A 105 8.83 -4.30 -4.29
N LEU A 106 10.10 -4.68 -4.16
CA LEU A 106 11.23 -3.91 -4.71
C LEU A 106 11.16 -3.82 -6.24
N ARG A 107 10.82 -4.92 -6.93
CA ARG A 107 10.59 -4.94 -8.37
C ARG A 107 9.43 -4.04 -8.78
N ALA A 108 8.36 -4.02 -8.01
CA ALA A 108 7.22 -3.12 -8.25
C ALA A 108 7.65 -1.64 -8.13
N ILE A 109 8.40 -1.30 -7.09
CA ILE A 109 8.92 0.06 -6.87
C ILE A 109 9.81 0.49 -8.04
N ARG A 110 10.72 -0.38 -8.47
CA ARG A 110 11.58 -0.12 -9.62
C ARG A 110 10.80 0.13 -10.91
N ARG A 111 9.68 -0.57 -11.11
CA ARG A 111 8.84 -0.43 -12.31
C ARG A 111 8.10 0.91 -12.35
N GLU A 112 7.72 1.46 -11.22
CA GLU A 112 6.93 2.71 -11.13
C GLU A 112 7.79 4.00 -11.15
N ALA A 113 9.05 3.88 -11.59
CA ALA A 113 9.93 5.00 -11.94
C ALA A 113 10.21 6.01 -10.81
N VAL A 114 10.09 5.59 -9.54
CA VAL A 114 10.62 6.36 -8.41
C VAL A 114 12.10 6.05 -8.26
N TYR A 115 12.96 7.08 -8.27
CA TYR A 115 14.39 6.90 -8.03
C TYR A 115 14.62 6.53 -6.56
N TYR A 116 15.18 5.35 -6.31
CA TYR A 116 15.47 4.80 -4.98
C TYR A 116 16.95 4.60 -4.72
#